data_AF-A0AAP7FQI3-F1
#
_entry.id   AF-A0AAP7FQI3-F1
#
_cell.length_a   1.000
_cell.length_b   1.000
_cell.length_c   1.000
_cell.angle_alpha   90.00
_cell.angle_beta   90.00
_cell.angle_gamma   90.00
#
_symmetry.space_group_name_H-M   'P 1'
#
loop_
_entity.id
_entity.type
_entity.pdbx_description
1 polymer ?
#
loop_
_entity_poly.entity_id
_entity_poly.type
_entity_poly.pdbx_seq_one_letter_code
_entity_poly.pdbx_strand_id
1 'polypeptide(L)'
;MVTSDVTSAIVNAKPGIQKYLALMSQVETVDVSTDALFQRAYNGFYRVQRRERSWYGAYYQLMEQLKGSKPTFAEVLDHMHQATGRYEPSFSSKLVATLNPQKPVWDTHVLRNINRKAPSYQSRKKIEDAKSCYAYMEDWYQTFLASTECAGWIGQFNERVPEHGKLTDLKKVDFILWQMRG
;
A
#
# COMPACT_ATOMS: atom_id res chain seq x y z
N MET A 1 26.20 12.49 9.56
CA MET A 1 25.50 11.22 9.25
C MET A 1 25.33 11.16 7.75
N VAL A 2 25.77 10.08 7.11
CA VAL A 2 25.58 9.88 5.67
C VAL A 2 24.11 9.50 5.46
N THR A 3 23.31 10.38 4.88
CA THR A 3 21.96 10.03 4.44
C THR A 3 22.07 9.01 3.31
N SER A 4 21.41 7.86 3.43
CA SER A 4 21.29 6.88 2.34
C SER A 4 20.79 7.58 1.07
N ASP A 5 21.54 7.48 -0.03
CA ASP A 5 21.12 8.04 -1.32
C ASP A 5 20.00 7.17 -1.90
N VAL A 6 18.82 7.77 -2.05
CA VAL A 6 17.61 7.12 -2.58
C VAL A 6 17.20 7.67 -3.95
N THR A 7 18.09 8.44 -4.60
CA THR A 7 17.81 9.13 -5.87
C THR A 7 17.30 8.16 -6.95
N SER A 8 17.98 7.03 -7.16
CA SER A 8 17.58 6.05 -8.18
C SER A 8 16.19 5.47 -7.91
N ALA A 9 15.86 5.21 -6.64
CA ALA A 9 14.53 4.72 -6.24
C ALA A 9 13.45 5.77 -6.54
N ILE A 10 13.71 7.04 -6.23
CA ILE A 10 12.79 8.15 -6.52
C ILE A 10 12.55 8.31 -8.02
N VAL A 11 13.61 8.28 -8.83
CA VAL A 11 13.51 8.39 -10.30
C VAL A 11 12.64 7.26 -10.87
N ASN A 12 12.87 6.03 -10.42
CA ASN A 12 12.10 4.87 -10.84
C ASN A 12 10.64 4.90 -10.37
N ALA A 13 10.34 5.60 -9.27
CA ALA A 13 8.99 5.72 -8.74
C ALA A 13 8.11 6.72 -9.50
N LYS A 14 8.68 7.68 -10.24
CA LYS A 14 7.93 8.78 -10.91
C LYS A 14 6.74 8.32 -11.74
N PRO A 15 6.86 7.31 -12.64
CA PRO A 15 5.70 6.84 -13.40
C PRO A 15 4.61 6.22 -12.52
N GLY A 16 4.99 5.58 -11.41
CA GLY A 16 4.07 5.03 -10.43
C GLY A 16 3.34 6.11 -9.64
N ILE A 17 4.04 7.19 -9.26
CA ILE A 17 3.48 8.34 -8.55
C ILE A 17 2.35 8.98 -9.37
N GLN A 18 2.55 9.20 -10.67
CA GLN A 18 1.53 9.77 -11.54
C GLN A 18 0.26 8.90 -11.61
N LYS A 19 0.44 7.58 -11.74
CA LYS A 19 -0.68 6.62 -11.74
C LYS A 19 -1.42 6.61 -10.40
N TYR A 20 -0.69 6.68 -9.30
CA TYR A 20 -1.27 6.76 -7.96
C TYR A 20 -2.08 8.04 -7.78
N LEU A 21 -1.53 9.21 -8.14
CA LEU A 21 -2.26 10.47 -8.02
C LEU A 21 -3.52 10.50 -8.87
N ALA A 22 -3.47 9.96 -10.09
CA ALA A 22 -4.66 9.81 -10.93
C ALA A 22 -5.71 8.89 -10.30
N LEU A 23 -5.29 7.78 -9.68
CA LEU A 23 -6.18 6.86 -8.97
C LEU A 23 -6.81 7.51 -7.73
N MET A 24 -6.00 8.22 -6.93
CA MET A 24 -6.45 8.92 -5.73
C MET A 24 -7.39 10.09 -6.05
N SER A 25 -7.28 10.70 -7.24
CA SER A 25 -8.23 11.73 -7.67
C SER A 25 -9.61 11.17 -8.01
N GLN A 26 -9.71 9.87 -8.27
CA GLN A 26 -10.96 9.21 -8.66
C GLN A 26 -11.64 8.48 -7.51
N VAL A 27 -10.87 7.94 -6.54
CA VAL A 27 -11.40 7.01 -5.52
C VAL A 27 -12.63 7.54 -4.79
N GLU A 28 -12.67 8.82 -4.42
CA GLU A 28 -13.81 9.42 -3.71
C GLU A 28 -14.94 9.92 -4.64
N THR A 29 -14.75 9.86 -5.97
CA THR A 29 -15.64 10.52 -6.95
C THR A 29 -16.46 9.56 -7.81
N VAL A 30 -16.04 8.30 -7.92
CA VAL A 30 -16.71 7.27 -8.73
C VAL A 30 -17.08 6.09 -7.85
N ASP A 31 -18.14 5.35 -8.15
CA ASP A 31 -18.39 4.07 -7.49
C ASP A 31 -17.34 3.03 -7.93
N VAL A 32 -16.41 2.67 -7.04
CA VAL A 32 -15.29 1.79 -7.37
C VAL A 32 -15.73 0.34 -7.56
N SER A 33 -16.92 -0.03 -7.10
CA SER A 33 -17.51 -1.36 -7.27
C SER A 33 -18.02 -1.60 -8.69
N THR A 34 -18.35 -0.53 -9.42
CA THR A 34 -18.92 -0.61 -10.77
C THR A 34 -18.11 0.10 -11.86
N ASP A 35 -17.25 1.05 -11.51
CA ASP A 35 -16.44 1.81 -12.47
C ASP A 35 -15.28 0.97 -13.06
N ALA A 36 -15.44 0.55 -14.31
CA ALA A 36 -14.47 -0.29 -15.01
C ALA A 36 -13.12 0.42 -15.29
N LEU A 37 -13.12 1.75 -15.45
CA LEU A 37 -11.89 2.52 -15.69
C LEU A 37 -11.06 2.60 -14.42
N PHE A 38 -11.69 2.87 -13.28
CA PHE A 38 -11.08 2.83 -11.97
C PHE A 38 -10.51 1.45 -11.67
N GLN A 39 -11.32 0.38 -11.82
CA GLN A 39 -10.87 -0.98 -11.56
C GLN A 39 -9.68 -1.36 -12.44
N ARG A 40 -9.67 -0.97 -13.72
CA ARG A 40 -8.53 -1.20 -14.62
C ARG A 40 -7.28 -0.45 -14.16
N ALA A 41 -7.41 0.82 -13.80
CA ALA A 41 -6.30 1.63 -13.30
C ALA A 41 -5.73 1.06 -12.00
N TYR A 42 -6.61 0.72 -11.05
CA TYR A 42 -6.25 0.11 -9.77
C TYR A 42 -5.56 -1.24 -9.94
N ASN A 43 -6.15 -2.15 -10.72
CA ASN A 43 -5.57 -3.44 -11.02
C ASN A 43 -4.18 -3.31 -11.67
N GLY A 44 -4.02 -2.33 -12.57
CA GLY A 44 -2.74 -2.05 -13.22
C GLY A 44 -1.69 -1.51 -12.26
N PHE A 45 -2.05 -0.55 -11.39
CA PHE A 45 -1.15 0.06 -10.42
C PHE A 45 -0.67 -0.95 -9.37
N TYR A 46 -1.61 -1.65 -8.73
CA TYR A 46 -1.34 -2.58 -7.63
C TYR A 46 -1.07 -4.03 -8.06
N ARG A 47 -1.10 -4.29 -9.38
CA ARG A 47 -0.97 -5.62 -10.00
C ARG A 47 -1.98 -6.63 -9.43
N VAL A 48 -3.23 -6.19 -9.22
CA VAL A 48 -4.32 -7.08 -8.77
C VAL A 48 -4.83 -7.88 -9.96
N GLN A 49 -4.24 -9.06 -10.15
CA GLN A 49 -4.44 -9.90 -11.32
C GLN A 49 -4.69 -11.35 -10.91
N ARG A 50 -5.16 -12.17 -11.87
CA ARG A 50 -5.33 -13.62 -11.72
C ARG A 50 -6.29 -13.95 -10.58
N ARG A 51 -7.45 -13.30 -10.58
CA ARG A 51 -8.56 -13.57 -9.67
C ARG A 51 -9.81 -13.85 -10.49
N GLU A 52 -10.70 -14.62 -9.89
CA GLU A 52 -12.01 -14.93 -10.46
C GLU A 52 -12.98 -13.76 -10.28
N ARG A 53 -14.07 -13.75 -11.06
CA ARG A 53 -15.01 -12.63 -11.09
C ARG A 53 -15.64 -12.34 -9.72
N SER A 54 -16.00 -13.38 -8.98
CA SER A 54 -16.58 -13.23 -7.62
C SER A 54 -15.60 -12.58 -6.65
N TRP A 55 -14.30 -12.89 -6.75
CA TRP A 55 -13.27 -12.25 -5.94
C TRP A 55 -13.16 -10.76 -6.22
N TYR A 56 -13.15 -10.35 -7.50
CA TYR A 56 -13.13 -8.93 -7.86
C TYR A 56 -14.37 -8.20 -7.37
N GLY A 57 -15.55 -8.84 -7.47
CA GLY A 57 -16.80 -8.33 -6.94
C GLY A 57 -16.71 -8.06 -5.43
N ALA A 58 -16.32 -9.08 -4.65
CA ALA A 58 -16.16 -8.93 -3.19
C ALA A 58 -15.15 -7.84 -2.81
N TYR A 59 -14.01 -7.77 -3.52
CA TYR A 59 -12.95 -6.82 -3.23
C TYR A 59 -13.37 -5.37 -3.46
N TYR A 60 -13.93 -5.06 -4.63
CA TYR A 60 -14.32 -3.69 -4.96
C TYR A 60 -15.63 -3.27 -4.28
N GLN A 61 -16.55 -4.21 -4.01
CA GLN A 61 -17.72 -3.92 -3.19
C GLN A 61 -17.33 -3.55 -1.75
N LEU A 62 -16.38 -4.29 -1.16
CA LEU A 62 -15.84 -3.94 0.16
C LEU A 62 -15.15 -2.56 0.13
N MET A 63 -14.38 -2.28 -0.92
CA MET A 63 -13.71 -0.98 -1.06
C MET A 63 -14.71 0.18 -1.12
N GLU A 64 -15.78 0.03 -1.90
CA GLU A 64 -16.85 1.04 -1.98
C GLU A 64 -17.53 1.25 -0.62
N GLN A 65 -17.90 0.17 0.07
CA GLN A 65 -18.54 0.22 1.38
C GLN A 65 -17.70 0.92 2.45
N LEU A 66 -16.38 0.84 2.34
CA LEU A 66 -15.44 1.41 3.31
C LEU A 66 -15.00 2.84 2.95
N LYS A 67 -15.45 3.42 1.84
CA LYS A 67 -15.13 4.82 1.52
C LYS A 67 -15.60 5.79 2.59
N GLY A 68 -14.86 6.89 2.75
CA GLY A 68 -15.09 7.85 3.83
C GLY A 68 -14.80 7.31 5.24
N SER A 69 -14.59 6.00 5.40
CA SER A 69 -14.12 5.40 6.64
C SER A 69 -12.59 5.32 6.67
N LYS A 70 -12.01 5.00 7.83
CA LYS A 70 -10.58 4.77 8.00
C LYS A 70 -10.35 3.31 8.41
N PRO A 71 -10.55 2.35 7.48
CA PRO A 71 -10.53 0.94 7.84
C PRO A 71 -9.13 0.52 8.29
N THR A 72 -9.07 -0.42 9.22
CA THR A 72 -7.83 -1.05 9.65
C THR A 72 -7.47 -2.23 8.76
N PHE A 73 -6.20 -2.61 8.76
CA PHE A 73 -5.74 -3.81 8.08
C PHE A 73 -6.41 -5.09 8.58
N ALA A 74 -6.60 -5.21 9.91
CA ALA A 74 -7.21 -6.39 10.51
C ALA A 74 -8.64 -6.59 10.01
N GLU A 75 -9.46 -5.53 10.03
CA GLU A 75 -10.85 -5.56 9.55
C GLU A 75 -10.93 -5.99 8.08
N VAL A 76 -10.12 -5.39 7.21
CA VAL A 76 -10.14 -5.70 5.77
C VAL A 76 -9.60 -7.10 5.49
N LEU A 77 -8.59 -7.56 6.22
CA LEU A 77 -8.07 -8.92 6.08
C LEU A 77 -9.10 -9.96 6.50
N ASP A 78 -9.77 -9.75 7.64
CA ASP A 78 -10.80 -10.67 8.14
C ASP A 78 -12.00 -10.72 7.19
N HIS A 79 -12.47 -9.57 6.70
CA HIS A 79 -13.58 -9.51 5.75
C HIS A 79 -13.24 -10.23 4.44
N MET A 80 -12.06 -9.96 3.87
CA MET A 80 -11.63 -10.65 2.65
C MET A 80 -11.45 -12.15 2.87
N HIS A 81 -10.97 -12.56 4.04
CA HIS A 81 -10.83 -13.97 4.38
C HIS A 81 -12.19 -14.65 4.50
N GLN A 82 -13.17 -14.03 5.17
CA GLN A 82 -14.53 -14.54 5.30
C GLN A 82 -15.24 -14.64 3.93
N ALA A 83 -15.10 -13.61 3.09
CA ALA A 83 -15.78 -13.55 1.79
C ALA A 83 -15.20 -14.51 0.74
N THR A 84 -13.90 -14.82 0.82
CA THR A 84 -13.20 -15.56 -0.25
C THR A 84 -12.56 -16.87 0.20
N GLY A 85 -12.42 -17.09 1.51
CA GLY A 85 -11.64 -18.21 2.09
C GLY A 85 -10.13 -18.08 1.89
N ARG A 86 -9.64 -17.00 1.27
CA ARG A 86 -8.24 -16.83 0.89
C ARG A 86 -7.47 -15.99 1.92
N TYR A 87 -6.17 -16.21 1.99
CA TYR A 87 -5.24 -15.40 2.78
C TYR A 87 -4.56 -14.38 1.85
N GLU A 88 -4.99 -13.12 1.91
CA GLU A 88 -4.64 -12.08 0.91
C GLU A 88 -4.10 -10.77 1.54
N PRO A 89 -3.06 -10.83 2.41
CA PRO A 89 -2.57 -9.67 3.16
C PRO A 89 -2.11 -8.52 2.24
N SER A 90 -1.47 -8.84 1.10
CA SER A 90 -1.06 -7.79 0.17
C SER A 90 -2.25 -7.01 -0.38
N PHE A 91 -3.31 -7.68 -0.86
CA PHE A 91 -4.47 -7.00 -1.42
C PHE A 91 -5.29 -6.26 -0.36
N SER A 92 -5.43 -6.81 0.85
CA SER A 92 -6.07 -6.11 1.97
C SER A 92 -5.33 -4.82 2.31
N SER A 93 -3.99 -4.83 2.40
CA SER A 93 -3.22 -3.62 2.69
C SER A 93 -3.32 -2.56 1.60
N LYS A 94 -3.46 -2.96 0.33
CA LYS A 94 -3.58 -2.03 -0.81
C LYS A 94 -4.91 -1.31 -0.79
N LEU A 95 -5.99 -2.02 -0.43
CA LEU A 95 -7.31 -1.43 -0.21
C LEU A 95 -7.22 -0.39 0.93
N VAL A 96 -6.68 -0.80 2.07
CA VAL A 96 -6.51 0.08 3.24
C VAL A 96 -5.66 1.31 2.90
N ALA A 97 -4.53 1.13 2.23
CA ALA A 97 -3.64 2.23 1.86
C ALA A 97 -4.24 3.20 0.82
N THR A 98 -5.23 2.72 0.04
CA THR A 98 -5.97 3.56 -0.92
C THR A 98 -7.00 4.41 -0.21
N LEU A 99 -7.75 3.84 0.73
CA LEU A 99 -8.76 4.58 1.49
C LEU A 99 -8.15 5.40 2.64
N ASN A 100 -6.97 5.00 3.11
CA ASN A 100 -6.23 5.69 4.16
C ASN A 100 -4.75 5.83 3.77
N PRO A 101 -4.36 6.98 3.17
CA PRO A 101 -2.97 7.24 2.75
C PRO A 101 -1.94 7.29 3.89
N GLN A 102 -2.36 7.20 5.15
CA GLN A 102 -1.49 7.10 6.33
C GLN A 102 -1.19 5.65 6.74
N LYS A 103 -1.51 4.68 5.86
CA LYS A 103 -1.28 3.25 6.11
C LYS A 103 -0.31 2.66 5.09
N PRO A 104 0.69 1.85 5.51
CA PRO A 104 1.68 1.30 4.59
C PRO A 104 1.11 0.20 3.71
N VAL A 105 1.71 -0.01 2.53
CA VAL A 105 1.35 -1.16 1.69
C VAL A 105 2.19 -2.38 2.04
N TRP A 106 1.52 -3.50 2.28
CA TRP A 106 2.15 -4.82 2.36
C TRP A 106 2.58 -5.28 0.97
N ASP A 107 3.90 -5.24 0.76
CA ASP A 107 4.59 -5.76 -0.41
C ASP A 107 5.88 -6.48 0.00
N THR A 108 6.28 -7.48 -0.77
CA THR A 108 7.48 -8.27 -0.49
C THR A 108 8.74 -7.40 -0.43
N HIS A 109 8.87 -6.39 -1.28
CA HIS A 109 10.02 -5.49 -1.25
C HIS A 109 9.99 -4.58 -0.01
N VAL A 110 8.82 -4.03 0.34
CA VAL A 110 8.66 -3.22 1.56
C VAL A 110 9.03 -4.05 2.80
N LEU A 111 8.44 -5.25 2.95
CA LEU A 111 8.74 -6.16 4.04
C LEU A 111 10.22 -6.47 4.15
N ARG A 112 10.86 -6.79 3.03
CA ARG A 112 12.29 -7.10 3.01
C ARG A 112 13.15 -5.92 3.43
N ASN A 113 12.84 -4.71 2.95
CA ASN A 113 13.59 -3.50 3.30
C ASN A 113 13.46 -3.14 4.80
N ILE A 114 12.39 -3.57 5.47
CA ILE A 114 12.22 -3.42 6.93
C ILE A 114 12.66 -4.68 7.70
N ASN A 115 13.42 -5.59 7.07
CA ASN A 115 13.91 -6.85 7.65
C ASN A 115 12.80 -7.78 8.18
N ARG A 116 11.65 -7.81 7.49
CA ARG A 116 10.52 -8.70 7.77
C ARG A 116 10.24 -9.66 6.63
N LYS A 117 9.55 -10.75 6.97
CA LYS A 117 9.06 -11.78 6.05
C LYS A 117 7.58 -11.98 6.28
N ALA A 118 6.86 -12.23 5.20
CA ALA A 118 5.45 -12.58 5.28
C ALA A 118 5.28 -13.92 6.04
N PRO A 119 4.22 -14.06 6.86
CA PRO A 119 3.87 -15.33 7.47
C PRO A 119 3.66 -16.42 6.44
N SER A 120 3.99 -17.67 6.81
CA SER A 120 3.81 -18.82 5.94
C SER A 120 2.34 -19.05 5.60
N TYR A 121 2.04 -19.34 4.32
CA TYR A 121 0.71 -19.72 3.86
C TYR A 121 0.18 -21.02 4.51
N GLN A 122 1.10 -21.85 5.01
CA GLN A 122 0.80 -23.12 5.69
C GLN A 122 0.55 -22.94 7.19
N SER A 123 0.85 -21.77 7.77
CA SER A 123 0.58 -21.51 9.18
C SER A 123 -0.94 -21.53 9.44
N ARG A 124 -1.36 -22.26 10.48
CA ARG A 124 -2.76 -22.23 10.96
C ARG A 124 -3.12 -20.88 11.57
N LYS A 125 -2.13 -20.08 11.99
CA LYS A 125 -2.30 -18.75 12.58
C LYS A 125 -1.97 -17.62 11.62
N LYS A 126 -1.81 -17.90 10.31
CA LYS A 126 -1.36 -16.94 9.30
C LYS A 126 -2.13 -15.60 9.27
N ILE A 127 -3.42 -15.61 9.61
CA ILE A 127 -4.24 -14.40 9.69
C ILE A 127 -3.76 -13.51 10.86
N GLU A 128 -3.65 -14.08 12.06
CA GLU A 128 -3.17 -13.37 13.25
C GLU A 128 -1.69 -12.97 13.13
N ASP A 129 -0.87 -13.85 12.54
CA ASP A 129 0.54 -13.56 12.26
C ASP A 129 0.66 -12.38 11.28
N ALA A 130 -0.25 -12.27 10.30
CA ALA A 130 -0.26 -11.15 9.35
C ALA A 130 -0.71 -9.85 10.00
N LYS A 131 -1.72 -9.89 10.87
CA LYS A 131 -2.13 -8.72 11.67
C LYS A 131 -0.97 -8.21 12.52
N SER A 132 -0.29 -9.12 13.21
CA SER A 132 0.88 -8.80 14.04
C SER A 132 2.04 -8.24 13.20
N CYS A 133 2.29 -8.83 12.03
CA CYS A 133 3.31 -8.33 11.12
C CYS A 133 2.96 -6.95 10.56
N TYR A 134 1.69 -6.67 10.25
CA TYR A 134 1.27 -5.36 9.76
C TYR A 134 1.36 -4.30 10.86
N ALA A 135 0.96 -4.62 12.10
CA ALA A 135 1.15 -3.72 13.24
C ALA A 135 2.63 -3.35 13.42
N TYR A 136 3.55 -4.32 13.30
CA TYR A 136 4.98 -4.02 13.29
C TYR A 136 5.40 -3.10 12.14
N MET A 137 4.81 -3.27 10.94
CA MET A 137 5.07 -2.34 9.84
C MET A 137 4.66 -0.92 10.23
N GLU A 138 3.47 -0.74 10.81
CA GLU A 138 2.99 0.57 11.25
C GLU A 138 3.95 1.21 12.26
N ASP A 139 4.39 0.46 13.27
CA ASP A 139 5.36 0.92 14.27
C ASP A 139 6.71 1.30 13.65
N TRP A 140 7.18 0.50 12.67
CA TRP A 140 8.41 0.80 11.93
C TRP A 140 8.29 2.12 11.17
N TYR A 141 7.17 2.35 10.47
CA TYR A 141 6.95 3.61 9.74
C TYR A 141 6.85 4.80 10.70
N GLN A 142 6.15 4.67 11.84
CA GLN A 142 6.09 5.75 12.83
C GLN A 142 7.49 6.11 13.35
N THR A 143 8.30 5.10 13.67
CA THR A 143 9.68 5.30 14.13
C THR A 143 10.55 5.92 13.04
N PHE A 144 10.45 5.41 11.80
CA PHE A 144 11.26 5.88 10.68
C PHE A 144 10.91 7.31 10.28
N LEU A 145 9.62 7.66 10.21
CA LEU A 145 9.14 9.01 9.89
C LEU A 145 9.66 10.07 10.88
N ALA A 146 9.92 9.70 12.13
CA ALA A 146 10.50 10.58 13.14
C ALA A 146 12.04 10.70 13.07
N SER A 147 12.70 9.95 12.18
CA SER A 147 14.16 9.90 12.09
C SER A 147 14.76 10.99 11.19
N THR A 148 16.02 11.35 11.45
CA THR A 148 16.82 12.22 10.58
C THR A 148 17.08 11.59 9.21
N GLU A 149 17.16 10.26 9.14
CA GLU A 149 17.31 9.54 7.88
C GLU A 149 16.10 9.75 6.97
N CYS A 150 14.89 9.57 7.50
CA CYS A 150 13.66 9.81 6.74
C CYS A 150 13.55 11.28 6.31
N ALA A 151 13.90 12.24 7.17
CA ALA A 151 13.94 13.64 6.76
C ALA A 151 14.83 13.87 5.53
N GLY A 152 15.98 13.18 5.45
CA GLY A 152 16.84 13.16 4.27
C GLY A 152 16.19 12.56 3.02
N TRP A 153 15.45 11.45 3.16
CA TRP A 153 14.70 10.82 2.06
C TRP A 153 13.60 11.75 1.53
N ILE A 154 12.84 12.39 2.43
CA ILE A 154 11.76 13.30 2.09
C ILE A 154 12.31 14.55 1.38
N GLY A 155 13.45 15.08 1.82
CA GLY A 155 14.16 16.18 1.13
C GLY A 155 14.51 15.81 -0.31
N GLN A 156 15.22 14.69 -0.51
CA GLN A 156 15.57 14.20 -1.85
C GLN A 156 14.34 13.96 -2.73
N PHE A 157 13.25 13.44 -2.15
CA PHE A 157 11.99 13.21 -2.86
C PHE A 157 11.35 14.52 -3.32
N ASN A 158 11.20 15.50 -2.41
CA ASN A 158 10.55 16.77 -2.69
C ASN A 158 11.30 17.57 -3.77
N GLU A 159 12.63 17.51 -3.78
CA GLU A 159 13.46 18.15 -4.83
C GLU A 159 13.22 17.56 -6.23
N ARG A 160 12.81 16.29 -6.33
CA ARG A 160 12.78 15.55 -7.59
C ARG A 160 11.36 15.29 -8.12
N VAL A 161 10.34 15.42 -7.28
CA VAL A 161 8.94 15.12 -7.61
C VAL A 161 8.10 16.38 -7.44
N PRO A 162 7.73 17.09 -8.53
CA PRO A 162 6.98 18.34 -8.44
C PRO A 162 5.66 18.21 -7.66
N GLU A 163 4.99 17.06 -7.74
CA GLU A 163 3.70 16.81 -7.09
C GLU A 163 3.83 16.30 -5.65
N HIS A 164 5.02 16.40 -5.03
CA HIS A 164 5.29 15.87 -3.70
C HIS A 164 4.28 16.33 -2.63
N GLY A 165 3.72 17.54 -2.76
CA GLY A 165 2.72 18.09 -1.83
C GLY A 165 1.37 17.35 -1.82
N LYS A 166 1.11 16.50 -2.83
CA LYS A 166 -0.11 15.67 -2.90
C LYS A 166 0.05 14.30 -2.22
N LEU A 167 1.22 14.01 -1.67
CA LEU A 167 1.57 12.74 -1.05
C LEU A 167 1.84 12.94 0.43
N THR A 168 1.36 12.02 1.26
CA THR A 168 1.82 11.92 2.66
C THR A 168 3.28 11.49 2.68
N ASP A 169 4.02 11.85 3.73
CA ASP A 169 5.41 11.42 3.87
C ASP A 169 5.52 9.88 3.93
N LEU A 170 4.53 9.21 4.53
CA LEU A 170 4.42 7.76 4.49
C LEU A 170 4.37 7.24 3.05
N LYS A 171 3.60 7.86 2.15
CA LYS A 171 3.52 7.41 0.74
C LYS A 171 4.82 7.67 -0.01
N LYS A 172 5.53 8.76 0.29
CA LYS A 172 6.85 9.01 -0.28
C LYS A 172 7.83 7.88 0.10
N VAL A 173 7.81 7.46 1.37
CA VAL A 173 8.60 6.31 1.85
C VAL A 173 8.15 5.00 1.17
N ASP A 174 6.84 4.71 1.06
CA ASP A 174 6.32 3.54 0.33
C ASP A 174 6.88 3.46 -1.10
N PHE A 175 6.83 4.58 -1.83
CA PHE A 175 7.32 4.64 -3.21
C PHE A 175 8.80 4.37 -3.33
N ILE A 176 9.60 4.90 -2.41
CA ILE A 176 11.05 4.64 -2.35
C ILE A 176 11.29 3.14 -2.09
N LEU A 177 10.66 2.59 -1.04
CA LEU A 177 10.85 1.20 -0.63
C LEU A 177 10.41 0.19 -1.71
N TRP A 178 9.37 0.49 -2.49
CA TRP A 178 8.96 -0.34 -3.64
C TRP A 178 10.01 -0.43 -4.76
N GLN A 179 10.83 0.61 -4.92
CA GLN A 179 11.88 0.65 -5.94
C GLN A 179 13.24 0.17 -5.40
N MET A 180 13.41 0.08 -4.08
CA MET A 180 14.57 -0.53 -3.44
C MET A 180 14.52 -2.06 -3.56
N ARG A 181 14.88 -2.53 -4.76
CA ARG A 181 15.00 -3.95 -5.10
C ARG A 181 16.46 -4.39 -4.94
N GLY A 182 16.94 -4.42 -3.69
CA GLY A 182 18.18 -5.12 -3.34
C GLY A 182 18.12 -6.62 -3.64
#